data_AF-A0A6I4Z5S7-F1
#
_entry.id   AF-A0A6I4Z5S7-F1
#
_cell.length_a   1.000
_cell.length_b   1.000
_cell.length_c   1.000
_cell.angle_alpha   90.00
_cell.angle_beta   90.00
_cell.angle_gamma   90.00
#
_symmetry.space_group_name_H-M   'P 1'
#
loop_
_entity.id
_entity.type
_entity.pdbx_description
1 polymer ?
#
loop_
_entity_poly.entity_id
_entity_poly.type
_entity_poly.pdbx_seq_one_letter_code
_entity_poly.pdbx_strand_id
1 'polypeptide(L)' 'MRTALAEAGGGLVAERLPAELRGALDPWGHSPNLARMAAVKAAFDPDGRLNAGRFVGGL' A
#
# COMPACT_ATOMS: atom_id res chain seq x y z
N MET A 1 14.40 8.12 -7.23
CA MET A 1 13.56 7.25 -8.11
C MET A 1 12.08 7.45 -7.85
N ARG A 2 11.56 7.29 -6.61
CA ARG A 2 10.13 7.49 -6.31
C ARG A 2 9.65 8.93 -6.61
N THR A 3 10.43 9.96 -6.27
CA THR A 3 10.12 11.37 -6.61
C THR A 3 10.07 11.60 -8.12
N ALA A 4 11.09 11.16 -8.85
CA ALA A 4 11.14 11.30 -10.32
C ALA A 4 9.98 10.58 -11.04
N LEU A 5 9.56 9.41 -10.54
CA LEU A 5 8.38 8.73 -11.09
C LEU A 5 7.09 9.51 -10.78
N ALA A 6 6.94 10.04 -9.56
CA ALA A 6 5.79 10.83 -9.18
C ALA A 6 5.64 12.11 -10.03
N GLU A 7 6.75 12.80 -10.32
CA GLU A 7 6.77 13.97 -11.22
C GLU A 7 6.34 13.62 -12.65
N ALA A 8 6.63 12.39 -13.10
CA ALA A 8 6.19 11.86 -14.39
C ALA A 8 4.79 11.21 -14.35
N GLY A 9 4.07 11.27 -13.22
CA GLY A 9 2.76 10.63 -13.04
C GLY A 9 2.81 9.10 -12.88
N GLY A 10 3.99 8.51 -12.67
CA GLY A 10 4.21 7.09 -12.47
C GLY A 10 4.22 6.65 -11.00
N GLY A 11 4.12 5.34 -10.80
CA GLY A 11 4.18 4.69 -9.48
C GLY A 11 5.37 3.74 -9.36
N LEU A 12 5.71 3.36 -8.12
CA LEU A 12 6.72 2.35 -7.84
C LEU A 12 6.18 1.36 -6.81
N VAL A 13 6.13 0.09 -7.19
CA VAL A 13 5.81 -1.04 -6.30
C VAL A 13 7.05 -1.90 -6.10
N ALA A 14 7.32 -2.28 -4.86
CA ALA A 14 8.38 -3.22 -4.53
C ALA A 14 7.80 -4.63 -4.37
N GLU A 15 8.05 -5.50 -5.36
CA GLU A 15 7.56 -6.88 -5.34
C GLU A 15 8.22 -7.74 -4.26
N ARG A 16 9.50 -7.47 -3.96
CA ARG A 16 10.27 -8.15 -2.93
C ARG A 16 11.06 -7.13 -2.14
N LEU A 17 10.93 -7.22 -0.82
CA LEU A 17 11.66 -6.39 0.13
C LEU A 17 12.43 -7.29 1.10
N PRO A 18 13.71 -6.97 1.38
CA PRO A 18 14.44 -7.55 2.50
C PRO A 18 13.62 -7.44 3.80
N ALA A 19 13.73 -8.44 4.67
CA ALA A 19 12.92 -8.51 5.88
C ALA A 19 13.19 -7.32 6.81
N GLU A 20 14.42 -6.82 6.81
CA GLU A 20 14.92 -5.70 7.60
C GLU A 20 14.25 -4.37 7.24
N LEU A 21 13.65 -4.28 6.05
CA LEU A 21 12.98 -3.08 5.55
C LEU A 21 11.45 -3.16 5.68
N ARG A 22 10.89 -4.28 6.16
CA ARG A 22 9.44 -4.37 6.42
C ARG A 22 9.04 -3.36 7.49
N GLY A 23 7.98 -2.59 7.22
CA GLY A 23 7.46 -1.56 8.11
C GLY A 23 8.18 -0.21 8.01
N ALA A 24 9.45 -0.20 7.58
CA ALA A 24 10.20 1.03 7.30
C ALA A 24 9.90 1.59 5.90
N LEU A 25 9.60 0.71 4.93
CA LEU A 25 9.19 1.08 3.58
C LEU A 25 7.80 0.54 3.26
N ASP A 26 6.93 1.40 2.75
CA ASP A 26 5.67 0.97 2.13
C ASP A 26 5.93 0.41 0.72
N PRO A 27 5.70 -0.89 0.49
CA PRO A 27 5.95 -1.54 -0.79
C PRO A 27 4.99 -1.07 -1.89
N TRP A 28 3.82 -0.54 -1.55
CA TRP A 28 2.77 -0.22 -2.52
C TRP A 28 2.88 1.19 -3.09
N GLY A 29 3.33 2.14 -2.26
CA GLY A 29 3.38 3.54 -2.64
C GLY A 29 2.05 4.26 -2.46
N HIS A 30 2.06 5.54 -2.82
CA HIS A 30 0.88 6.39 -2.68
C HIS A 30 -0.22 5.98 -3.67
N SER A 31 -1.46 5.93 -3.17
CA SER A 31 -2.66 5.79 -4.00
C SER A 31 -3.68 6.85 -3.60
N PRO A 32 -4.19 7.66 -4.55
CA PRO A 32 -5.23 8.64 -4.27
C PRO A 32 -6.58 7.99 -3.90
N ASN A 33 -6.75 6.70 -4.22
CA ASN A 33 -7.99 5.95 -3.99
C ASN A 33 -8.00 5.20 -2.66
N LEU A 34 -7.03 5.43 -1.76
CA LEU A 34 -6.90 4.69 -0.50
C LEU A 34 -8.19 4.65 0.33
N ALA A 35 -8.90 5.78 0.44
CA ALA A 35 -10.17 5.84 1.17
C ALA A 35 -11.25 4.93 0.57
N ARG A 36 -11.32 4.83 -0.77
CA ARG A 36 -12.26 3.91 -1.45
C ARG A 36 -11.86 2.46 -1.23
N MET A 37 -10.56 2.15 -1.26
CA MET A 37 -10.06 0.80 -0.98
C MET A 37 -10.37 0.39 0.46
N ALA A 38 -10.21 1.30 1.43
CA ALA A 38 -10.56 1.07 2.83
C ALA A 38 -12.04 0.77 3.02
N ALA A 39 -12.93 1.52 2.34
CA ALA A 39 -14.37 1.28 2.37
C ALA A 39 -14.74 -0.11 1.81
N VAL A 40 -14.13 -0.51 0.70
CA VAL A 40 -14.31 -1.86 0.14
C VAL A 40 -13.81 -2.92 1.12
N LYS A 41 -12.61 -2.76 1.70
CA LYS A 41 -12.08 -3.70 2.69
C LYS A 41 -13.01 -3.83 3.89
N ALA A 42 -13.52 -2.73 4.44
CA ALA A 42 -14.43 -2.75 5.58
C ALA A 42 -15.76 -3.46 5.29
N ALA A 43 -16.26 -3.39 4.05
CA ALA A 43 -17.48 -4.09 3.66
C ALA A 43 -17.32 -5.62 3.59
N PHE A 44 -16.13 -6.12 3.26
CA PHE A 44 -15.86 -7.55 3.08
C PHE A 44 -15.08 -8.19 4.24
N ASP A 45 -14.34 -7.41 5.01
CA ASP A 45 -13.51 -7.84 6.14
C ASP A 45 -13.66 -6.84 7.31
N PRO A 46 -14.88 -6.74 7.90
CA PRO A 46 -15.18 -5.76 8.95
C PRO A 46 -14.31 -5.95 10.20
N ASP A 47 -13.89 -7.19 10.47
CA ASP A 47 -13.03 -7.53 11.61
C ASP A 47 -11.53 -7.44 11.28
N GLY A 48 -11.16 -7.05 10.05
CA GLY A 48 -9.77 -6.85 9.65
C GLY A 48 -8.89 -8.11 9.70
N ARG A 49 -9.46 -9.29 9.48
CA ARG A 49 -8.77 -10.59 9.63
C ARG A 49 -7.94 -10.94 8.40
N LEU A 50 -8.31 -10.42 7.23
CA LEU A 50 -7.69 -10.79 5.96
C LEU A 50 -6.55 -9.83 5.63
N ASN A 51 -5.31 -10.35 5.73
CA ASN A 51 -4.08 -9.65 5.31
C ASN A 51 -3.85 -8.29 5.99
N ALA A 52 -4.16 -8.17 7.28
CA ALA A 52 -4.00 -6.94 8.06
C ALA A 52 -2.61 -6.32 7.92
N GLY A 53 -2.55 -5.05 7.51
CA GLY A 53 -1.29 -4.29 7.40
C GLY A 53 -0.43 -4.69 6.19
N ARG A 54 -0.96 -5.49 5.27
CA ARG A 54 -0.21 -6.02 4.11
C ARG A 54 -0.71 -5.46 2.79
N PHE A 55 -1.67 -4.54 2.81
CA PHE A 55 -2.22 -3.88 1.63
C PHE A 55 -1.83 -2.40 1.55
N VAL A 56 -2.26 -1.73 0.48
CA VAL A 56 -1.96 -0.32 0.19
C VAL A 56 -2.30 0.55 1.40
N GLY A 57 -1.37 1.42 1.81
CA GLY A 57 -1.57 2.32 2.96
C GLY A 57 -1.67 1.61 4.32
N GLY A 58 -1.24 0.35 4.42
CA GLY A 58 -1.32 -0.42 5.66
C GLY A 58 -2.71 -1.00 5.94
N LEU A 59 -3.58 -1.06 4.92
CA LEU A 59 -4.85 -1.80 4.99
C LEU A 59 -4.63 -3.32 5.11
#